data_AF-A0A2R6R3J8-F1
#
_entry.id   AF-A0A2R6R3J8-F1
#
_cell.length_a   1.000
_cell.length_b   1.000
_cell.length_c   1.000
_cell.angle_alpha   90.00
_cell.angle_beta   90.00
_cell.angle_gamma   90.00
#
_symmetry.space_group_name_H-M   'P 1'
#
loop_
_entity.id
_entity.type
_entity.pdbx_description
1 polymer ?
#
loop_
_entity_poly.entity_id
_entity_poly.type
_entity_poly.pdbx_seq_one_letter_code
_entity_poly.pdbx_strand_id
1 'polypeptide(L)'
;MQTLAVSFAYMVYDQSCCLFGKQFKLDNSIHHLVCILGFGAALAYEKCGSELVAALWISEISTPFLHLREILKELGYRDSDINLATDVCSLCKFRIRAISFAILFTFARMVCGPYLTYVTVSANNPLLIKAMAVGLQLVSFFWFYKIARLVKYKLTRRAATSKDLVEVRPCKLL
;
A
#
# COMPACT_ATOMS: atom_id res chain seq x y z
N MET A 1 2.47 -17.21 -20.52
CA MET A 1 1.19 -17.70 -19.97
C MET A 1 1.34 -18.47 -18.66
N GLN A 2 2.33 -19.37 -18.51
CA GLN A 2 2.54 -20.11 -17.26
C GLN A 2 2.70 -19.20 -16.01
N THR A 3 3.50 -18.14 -16.10
CA THR A 3 3.69 -17.17 -14.99
C THR A 3 2.39 -16.48 -14.58
N LEU A 4 1.52 -16.17 -15.55
CA LEU A 4 0.21 -15.57 -15.30
C LEU A 4 -0.72 -16.55 -14.57
N ALA A 5 -0.71 -17.83 -14.96
CA ALA A 5 -1.49 -18.88 -14.31
C ALA A 5 -1.04 -19.13 -12.86
N VAL A 6 0.27 -19.17 -12.61
CA VAL A 6 0.82 -19.28 -11.25
C VAL A 6 0.44 -18.06 -10.41
N SER A 7 0.54 -16.86 -10.99
CA SER A 7 0.15 -15.61 -10.32
C SER A 7 -1.36 -15.55 -10.02
N PHE A 8 -2.19 -16.07 -10.91
CA PHE A 8 -3.63 -16.19 -10.70
C PHE A 8 -3.96 -17.16 -9.55
N ALA A 9 -3.32 -18.33 -9.51
CA ALA A 9 -3.48 -19.28 -8.41
C ALA A 9 -3.06 -18.66 -7.07
N TYR A 10 -1.97 -17.89 -7.04
CA TYR A 10 -1.56 -17.12 -5.87
C TYR A 10 -2.63 -16.11 -5.43
N MET A 11 -3.23 -15.33 -6.34
CA MET A 11 -4.30 -14.37 -6.01
C MET A 11 -5.55 -15.05 -5.44
N VAL A 12 -5.93 -16.22 -5.97
CA VAL A 12 -7.07 -17.01 -5.46
C VAL A 12 -6.77 -17.54 -4.06
N TYR A 13 -5.55 -18.02 -3.83
CA TYR A 13 -5.09 -18.45 -2.51
C TYR A 13 -5.10 -17.29 -1.51
N ASP A 14 -4.53 -16.14 -1.87
CA ASP A 14 -4.44 -14.97 -0.98
C ASP A 14 -5.84 -14.45 -0.59
N GLN A 15 -6.77 -14.41 -1.55
CA GLN A 15 -8.17 -14.07 -1.29
C GLN A 15 -8.84 -15.08 -0.35
N SER A 16 -8.56 -16.38 -0.51
CA SER A 16 -9.10 -17.41 0.38
C SER A 16 -8.59 -17.20 1.81
N CYS A 17 -7.29 -16.97 1.99
CA CYS A 17 -6.72 -16.65 3.30
C CYS A 17 -7.33 -15.39 3.92
N CYS A 18 -7.58 -14.35 3.12
CA CYS A 18 -8.22 -13.11 3.57
C CYS A 18 -9.67 -13.33 4.05
N LEU A 19 -10.42 -14.25 3.43
CA LEU A 19 -11.80 -14.57 3.80
C LEU A 19 -11.90 -15.39 5.10
N PHE A 20 -10.96 -16.31 5.33
CA PHE A 20 -10.96 -17.17 6.52
C PHE A 20 -10.19 -16.58 7.73
N GLY A 21 -9.50 -15.45 7.55
CA GLY A 21 -8.78 -14.76 8.62
C GLY A 21 -9.70 -13.99 9.59
N LYS A 22 -9.31 -13.89 10.86
CA LYS A 22 -10.06 -13.18 11.92
C LYS A 22 -10.24 -11.65 11.70
N GLN A 23 -9.58 -11.05 10.71
CA GLN A 23 -9.55 -9.60 10.47
C GLN A 23 -10.04 -9.27 9.06
N PHE A 24 -11.30 -9.59 8.78
CA PHE A 24 -11.91 -9.31 7.48
C PHE A 24 -12.00 -7.80 7.21
N LYS A 25 -11.27 -7.35 6.19
CA LYS A 25 -11.31 -5.97 5.69
C LYS A 25 -11.92 -5.99 4.30
N LEU A 26 -13.15 -5.48 4.17
CA LEU A 26 -13.89 -5.41 2.91
C LEU A 26 -13.09 -4.74 1.79
N ASP A 27 -12.31 -3.72 2.11
CA ASP A 27 -11.48 -3.00 1.15
C ASP A 27 -10.35 -3.85 0.55
N ASN A 28 -9.80 -4.78 1.32
CA ASN A 28 -8.79 -5.73 0.82
C ASN A 28 -9.43 -6.84 -0.02
N SER A 29 -10.60 -7.33 0.41
CA SER A 29 -11.33 -8.35 -0.34
C SER A 29 -11.81 -7.85 -1.71
N ILE A 30 -12.30 -6.60 -1.80
CA ILE A 30 -12.70 -6.02 -3.08
C ILE A 30 -11.49 -5.85 -4.00
N HIS A 31 -10.34 -5.39 -3.48
CA HIS A 31 -9.10 -5.28 -4.25
C HIS A 31 -8.71 -6.62 -4.90
N HIS A 32 -8.72 -7.68 -4.11
CA HIS A 32 -8.38 -9.03 -4.56
C HIS A 32 -9.37 -9.61 -5.55
N LEU A 33 -10.67 -9.36 -5.40
CA LEU A 33 -11.68 -9.75 -6.37
C LEU A 33 -11.45 -9.07 -7.73
N VAL A 34 -11.12 -7.78 -7.74
CA VAL A 34 -10.76 -7.06 -8.97
C VAL A 34 -9.51 -7.68 -9.61
N CYS A 35 -8.50 -8.05 -8.82
CA CYS A 35 -7.32 -8.74 -9.34
C CYS A 35 -7.67 -10.11 -9.95
N ILE A 36 -8.43 -10.97 -9.25
CA ILE A 36 -8.83 -12.31 -9.73
C ILE A 36 -9.60 -12.20 -11.06
N LEU A 37 -10.56 -11.29 -11.16
CA LEU A 37 -11.32 -11.09 -12.40
C LEU A 37 -10.41 -10.60 -13.55
N GLY A 38 -9.45 -9.73 -13.26
CA GLY A 38 -8.47 -9.25 -14.24
C GLY A 38 -7.56 -10.36 -14.76
N PHE A 39 -7.01 -11.17 -13.85
CA PHE A 39 -6.15 -12.31 -14.20
C PHE A 39 -6.93 -13.41 -14.94
N GLY A 40 -8.17 -13.70 -14.53
CA GLY A 40 -9.05 -14.64 -15.22
C GLY A 40 -9.38 -14.18 -16.65
N ALA A 41 -9.67 -12.89 -16.84
CA ALA A 41 -9.87 -12.32 -18.17
C ALA A 41 -8.61 -12.42 -19.04
N ALA A 42 -7.44 -12.08 -18.50
CA ALA A 42 -6.18 -12.17 -19.24
C ALA A 42 -5.82 -13.62 -19.63
N LEU A 43 -6.15 -14.60 -18.79
CA LEU A 43 -6.01 -16.03 -19.12
C LEU A 43 -7.00 -16.46 -20.20
N ALA A 44 -8.27 -16.07 -20.09
CA ALA A 44 -9.30 -16.46 -21.05
C ALA A 44 -9.08 -15.87 -22.46
N TYR A 45 -8.56 -14.63 -22.54
CA TYR A 45 -8.25 -13.98 -23.81
C TYR A 45 -6.80 -14.19 -24.28
N GLU A 46 -5.97 -14.85 -23.47
CA GLU A 46 -4.54 -15.08 -23.70
C GLU A 46 -3.74 -13.82 -24.07
N LYS A 47 -4.08 -12.67 -23.47
CA LYS A 47 -3.48 -11.35 -23.75
C LYS A 47 -3.03 -10.64 -22.49
N CYS A 48 -2.09 -9.70 -22.64
CA CYS A 48 -1.60 -8.80 -21.58
C CYS A 48 -1.02 -9.51 -20.33
N GLY A 49 -0.49 -10.72 -20.48
CA GLY A 49 0.06 -11.47 -19.36
C GLY A 49 1.27 -10.80 -18.71
N SER A 50 2.15 -10.19 -19.51
CA SER A 50 3.33 -9.46 -19.02
C SER A 50 2.95 -8.22 -18.21
N GLU A 51 1.98 -7.46 -18.69
CA GLU A 51 1.48 -6.22 -18.10
C GLU A 51 0.77 -6.51 -16.78
N LEU A 52 -0.03 -7.59 -16.71
CA LEU A 52 -0.67 -8.00 -15.47
C LEU A 52 0.33 -8.51 -14.42
N VAL A 53 1.33 -9.31 -14.83
CA VAL A 53 2.37 -9.79 -13.90
C VAL A 53 3.23 -8.62 -13.42
N ALA A 54 3.56 -7.66 -14.31
CA ALA A 54 4.25 -6.44 -13.92
C ALA A 54 3.40 -5.57 -12.97
N ALA A 55 2.09 -5.44 -13.24
CA ALA A 55 1.16 -4.76 -12.34
C ALA A 55 1.14 -5.43 -10.96
N LEU A 56 1.11 -6.76 -10.92
CA LEU A 56 1.18 -7.53 -9.68
C LEU A 56 2.49 -7.27 -8.93
N TRP A 57 3.62 -7.29 -9.62
CA TRP A 57 4.91 -7.03 -8.99
C TRP A 57 5.00 -5.60 -8.42
N ILE A 58 4.58 -4.60 -9.19
CA ILE A 58 4.46 -3.19 -8.74
C ILE A 58 3.51 -3.11 -7.53
N SER A 59 2.49 -3.97 -7.50
CA SER A 59 1.49 -3.98 -6.45
C SER A 59 1.98 -4.54 -5.14
N GLU A 60 2.81 -5.58 -5.20
CA GLU A 60 3.31 -6.35 -4.08
C GLU A 60 4.64 -5.83 -3.53
N ILE A 61 5.43 -5.06 -4.29
CA ILE A 61 6.74 -4.57 -3.78
C ILE A 61 6.61 -3.72 -2.50
N SER A 62 5.43 -3.13 -2.28
CA SER A 62 5.13 -2.34 -1.08
C SER A 62 4.61 -3.17 0.10
N THR A 63 4.12 -4.39 -0.10
CA THR A 63 3.46 -5.21 0.94
C THR A 63 4.44 -5.77 1.99
N PRO A 64 5.69 -6.17 1.70
CA PRO A 64 6.66 -6.55 2.75
C PRO A 64 6.91 -5.44 3.77
N PHE A 65 6.91 -4.18 3.34
CA PHE A 65 7.09 -3.03 4.22
C PHE A 65 5.85 -2.78 5.11
N LEU A 66 4.66 -3.12 4.61
CA LEU A 66 3.42 -3.07 5.39
C LEU A 66 3.43 -4.14 6.49
N HIS A 67 3.76 -5.39 6.15
CA HIS A 67 3.84 -6.48 7.13
C HIS A 67 4.93 -6.25 8.16
N LEU A 68 6.11 -5.74 7.74
CA LEU A 68 7.16 -5.36 8.67
C LEU A 68 6.66 -4.34 9.72
N ARG A 69 5.85 -3.36 9.29
CA ARG A 69 5.24 -2.38 10.21
C ARG A 69 4.25 -3.03 11.19
N GLU A 70 3.47 -4.01 10.77
CA GLU A 70 2.52 -4.71 11.65
C GLU A 70 3.24 -5.61 12.65
N ILE A 71 4.23 -6.39 12.20
CA ILE A 71 5.08 -7.21 13.07
C ILE A 71 5.77 -6.35 14.13
N LEU A 72 6.28 -5.17 13.76
CA LEU A 72 6.88 -4.25 14.73
C LEU A 72 5.87 -3.76 15.77
N LYS A 73 4.61 -3.52 15.39
CA LYS A 73 3.55 -3.15 16.34
C LYS A 73 3.23 -4.30 17.29
N GLU A 74 3.26 -5.54 16.81
CA GLU A 74 2.99 -6.74 17.62
C GLU A 74 4.16 -7.04 18.58
N LEU A 75 5.41 -6.81 18.16
CA LEU A 75 6.61 -6.93 18.98
C LEU A 75 6.75 -5.84 20.07
N GLY A 76 5.70 -5.06 20.34
CA GLY A 76 5.71 -4.06 21.41
C GLY A 76 6.35 -2.72 21.02
N TYR A 77 6.78 -2.52 19.77
CA TYR A 77 7.06 -1.18 19.22
C TYR A 77 5.76 -0.46 18.81
N ARG A 78 4.73 -0.62 19.65
CA ARG A 78 3.41 -0.03 19.49
C ARG A 78 3.43 1.37 20.06
N ASP A 79 3.85 2.34 19.24
CA ASP A 79 3.86 3.77 19.64
C ASP A 79 4.48 3.98 21.04
N SER A 80 5.47 3.15 21.43
CA SER A 80 6.08 3.24 22.74
C SER A 80 7.05 4.42 22.75
N ASP A 81 6.97 5.21 23.81
CA ASP A 81 7.90 6.26 24.22
C ASP A 81 9.31 5.69 24.53
N ILE A 82 9.86 4.92 23.60
CA ILE A 82 11.27 4.58 23.49
C ILE A 82 11.85 5.69 22.60
N ASN A 83 12.12 6.87 23.13
CA ASN A 83 12.85 7.06 24.38
C ASN A 83 12.44 8.36 25.08
N LEU A 84 12.20 8.32 26.38
CA LEU A 84 12.36 9.54 27.19
C LEU A 84 13.85 9.97 27.31
N ALA A 85 14.80 9.28 26.67
CA ALA A 85 16.24 9.59 26.79
C ALA A 85 17.12 9.35 25.53
N THR A 86 16.59 9.31 24.31
CA THR A 86 17.45 9.15 23.11
C THR A 86 16.82 9.82 21.89
N ASP A 87 17.00 11.13 21.87
CA ASP A 87 16.22 12.13 21.14
C ASP A 87 16.82 12.54 19.79
N VAL A 88 17.58 11.64 19.13
CA VAL A 88 18.14 11.91 17.79
C VAL A 88 18.09 10.68 16.86
N CYS A 89 18.17 9.46 17.40
CA CYS A 89 18.18 8.22 16.59
C CYS A 89 16.77 7.63 16.32
N SER A 90 15.78 7.91 17.17
CA SER A 90 14.38 7.45 16.97
C SER A 90 13.69 8.16 15.80
N LEU A 91 14.10 9.41 15.53
CA LEU A 91 13.68 10.21 14.38
C LEU A 91 14.04 9.52 13.04
N CYS A 92 15.15 8.79 12.97
CA CYS A 92 15.56 8.02 11.80
C CYS A 92 14.80 6.69 11.67
N LYS A 93 14.63 5.90 12.73
CA LYS A 93 14.04 4.55 12.61
C LYS A 93 12.54 4.54 12.29
N PHE A 94 11.76 5.48 12.82
CA PHE A 94 10.32 5.57 12.55
C PHE A 94 9.98 6.36 11.27
N ARG A 95 10.76 7.41 10.92
CA ARG A 95 10.62 8.11 9.62
C ARG A 95 10.94 7.15 8.47
N ILE A 96 12.04 6.40 8.52
CA ILE A 96 12.47 5.58 7.39
C ILE A 96 11.37 4.55 7.01
N ARG A 97 10.80 3.80 7.95
CA ARG A 97 9.84 2.73 7.60
C ARG A 97 8.52 3.22 7.00
N ALA A 98 7.90 4.24 7.59
CA ALA A 98 6.61 4.75 7.10
C ALA A 98 6.77 5.59 5.82
N ILE A 99 7.88 6.34 5.71
CA ILE A 99 8.21 7.12 4.51
C ILE A 99 8.62 6.18 3.38
N SER A 100 9.41 5.14 3.62
CA SER A 100 9.75 4.15 2.59
C SER A 100 8.52 3.46 2.03
N PHE A 101 7.58 3.01 2.88
CA PHE A 101 6.31 2.45 2.39
C PHE A 101 5.53 3.47 1.56
N ALA A 102 5.35 4.69 2.06
CA ALA A 102 4.59 5.73 1.35
C ALA A 102 5.26 6.14 0.02
N ILE A 103 6.58 6.29 0.00
CA ILE A 103 7.37 6.62 -1.20
C ILE A 103 7.27 5.48 -2.20
N LEU A 104 7.58 4.25 -1.79
CA LEU A 104 7.51 3.09 -2.69
C LEU A 104 6.10 2.91 -3.24
N PHE A 105 5.07 3.00 -2.39
CA PHE A 105 3.69 2.94 -2.82
C PHE A 105 3.36 4.05 -3.83
N THR A 106 3.78 5.29 -3.57
CA THR A 106 3.49 6.43 -4.45
C THR A 106 4.22 6.32 -5.78
N PHE A 107 5.53 6.06 -5.79
CA PHE A 107 6.29 5.93 -7.03
C PHE A 107 5.81 4.72 -7.85
N ALA A 108 5.68 3.55 -7.23
CA ALA A 108 5.23 2.35 -7.91
C ALA A 108 3.81 2.53 -8.48
N ARG A 109 2.86 3.06 -7.69
CA ARG A 109 1.44 3.07 -8.08
C ARG A 109 0.98 4.34 -8.78
N MET A 110 1.60 5.49 -8.53
CA MET A 110 1.21 6.78 -9.13
C MET A 110 2.09 7.19 -10.31
N VAL A 111 3.24 6.53 -10.52
CA VAL A 111 4.06 6.71 -11.73
C VAL A 111 3.97 5.48 -12.63
N CYS A 112 4.37 4.32 -12.14
CA CYS A 112 4.37 3.10 -12.98
C CYS A 112 2.96 2.56 -13.24
N GLY A 113 2.04 2.67 -12.27
CA GLY A 113 0.64 2.22 -12.40
C GLY A 113 -0.14 2.86 -13.56
N PRO A 114 -0.20 4.21 -13.66
CA PRO A 114 -0.85 4.90 -14.77
C PRO A 114 -0.19 4.60 -16.11
N TYR A 115 1.13 4.47 -16.14
CA TYR A 115 1.85 4.11 -17.36
C TYR A 115 1.42 2.72 -17.88
N LEU A 116 1.39 1.71 -17.00
CA LEU A 116 0.93 0.37 -17.37
C LEU A 116 -0.54 0.36 -17.81
N THR A 117 -1.38 1.12 -17.10
CA THR A 117 -2.80 1.26 -17.43
C THR A 117 -2.97 1.92 -18.79
N TYR A 118 -2.20 2.97 -19.08
CA TYR A 118 -2.21 3.66 -20.36
C TYR A 118 -1.81 2.73 -21.51
N VAL A 119 -0.73 1.96 -21.35
CA VAL A 119 -0.30 0.97 -22.36
C VAL A 119 -1.39 -0.08 -22.59
N THR A 120 -2.00 -0.59 -21.51
CA THR A 120 -3.05 -1.62 -21.57
C THR A 120 -4.33 -1.11 -22.23
N VAL A 121 -4.73 0.13 -21.96
CA VAL A 121 -5.95 0.74 -22.52
C VAL A 121 -5.75 1.20 -23.96
N SER A 122 -4.55 1.68 -24.31
CA SER A 122 -4.21 2.16 -25.65
C SER A 122 -4.03 1.02 -26.66
N ALA A 123 -3.65 -0.16 -26.18
CA ALA A 123 -3.57 -1.35 -27.02
C ALA A 123 -4.96 -1.87 -27.44
N ASN A 124 -4.99 -2.68 -28.51
CA ASN A 124 -6.21 -3.31 -29.03
C ASN A 124 -6.61 -4.53 -28.19
N ASN A 125 -7.03 -4.25 -26.96
CA ASN A 125 -7.45 -5.23 -25.96
C ASN A 125 -8.98 -5.28 -25.83
N PRO A 126 -9.55 -6.43 -25.43
CA PRO A 126 -10.97 -6.53 -25.13
C PRO A 126 -11.36 -5.54 -24.02
N LEU A 127 -12.59 -5.02 -24.11
CA LEU A 127 -13.11 -4.01 -23.17
C LEU A 127 -12.99 -4.44 -21.70
N LEU A 128 -13.15 -5.74 -21.42
CA LEU A 128 -13.02 -6.28 -20.07
C LEU A 128 -11.61 -6.03 -19.50
N ILE A 129 -10.54 -6.30 -20.24
CA ILE A 129 -9.15 -6.08 -19.77
C ILE A 129 -8.92 -4.59 -19.51
N LYS A 130 -9.45 -3.71 -20.37
CA LYS A 130 -9.36 -2.26 -20.19
C LYS A 130 -10.08 -1.79 -18.92
N ALA A 131 -11.31 -2.29 -18.70
CA ALA A 131 -12.09 -1.97 -17.51
C ALA A 131 -11.38 -2.43 -16.22
N MET A 132 -10.78 -3.63 -16.24
CA MET A 132 -10.03 -4.15 -15.09
C MET A 132 -8.75 -3.34 -14.82
N ALA A 133 -8.02 -2.93 -15.87
CA ALA A 133 -6.83 -2.08 -15.72
C ALA A 133 -7.18 -0.73 -15.06
N VAL A 134 -8.25 -0.08 -15.53
CA VAL A 134 -8.76 1.17 -14.92
C VAL A 134 -9.23 0.91 -13.48
N GLY A 135 -9.92 -0.20 -13.22
CA GLY A 135 -10.35 -0.62 -11.89
C GLY A 135 -9.18 -0.75 -10.90
N LEU A 136 -8.07 -1.40 -11.30
CA LEU A 136 -6.87 -1.51 -10.47
C LEU A 136 -6.25 -0.13 -10.17
N GLN A 137 -6.26 0.78 -11.14
CA GLN A 137 -5.75 2.13 -10.93
C GLN A 137 -6.62 2.93 -9.95
N LEU A 138 -7.96 2.81 -10.03
CA LEU A 138 -8.89 3.44 -9.10
C LEU A 138 -8.69 2.95 -7.66
N VAL A 139 -8.54 1.64 -7.47
CA VAL A 139 -8.24 1.06 -6.15
C VAL A 139 -6.91 1.60 -5.62
N SER A 140 -5.89 1.73 -6.48
CA SER A 140 -4.60 2.32 -6.11
C SER A 140 -4.72 3.78 -5.64
N PHE A 141 -5.54 4.59 -6.32
CA PHE A 141 -5.84 5.97 -5.91
C PHE A 141 -6.59 6.03 -4.57
N PHE A 142 -7.57 5.16 -4.34
CA PHE A 142 -8.29 5.08 -3.08
C PHE A 142 -7.35 4.82 -1.89
N TRP A 143 -6.42 3.87 -2.04
CA TRP A 143 -5.41 3.57 -1.02
C TRP A 143 -4.42 4.71 -0.83
N PHE A 144 -3.97 5.34 -1.91
CA PHE A 144 -3.11 6.52 -1.83
C PHE A 144 -3.76 7.63 -1.00
N TYR A 145 -5.05 7.90 -1.22
CA TYR A 145 -5.79 8.90 -0.44
C TYR A 145 -5.81 8.58 1.07
N LYS A 146 -6.09 7.33 1.44
CA LYS A 146 -6.04 6.88 2.84
C LYS A 146 -4.65 7.09 3.45
N ILE A 147 -3.58 6.72 2.74
CA ILE A 147 -2.20 6.88 3.21
C ILE A 147 -1.86 8.36 3.38
N ALA A 148 -2.16 9.21 2.40
CA ALA A 148 -1.92 10.64 2.45
C ALA A 148 -2.65 11.30 3.64
N ARG A 149 -3.92 10.92 3.88
CA ARG A 149 -4.68 11.41 5.04
C ARG A 149 -4.04 10.98 6.37
N LEU A 150 -3.59 9.73 6.48
CA LEU A 150 -2.92 9.22 7.68
C LEU A 150 -1.58 9.93 7.95
N VAL A 151 -0.80 10.19 6.89
CA VAL A 151 0.44 10.96 6.99
C VAL A 151 0.16 12.38 7.43
N LYS A 152 -0.78 13.08 6.78
CA LYS A 152 -1.18 14.45 7.16
C LYS A 152 -1.64 14.53 8.61
N TYR A 153 -2.54 13.64 9.03
CA TYR A 153 -3.03 13.59 10.41
C TYR A 153 -1.89 13.41 11.43
N LYS A 154 -0.95 12.50 11.16
CA LYS A 154 0.20 12.27 12.05
C LYS A 154 1.16 13.46 12.11
N LEU A 155 1.38 14.16 10.99
CA LEU A 155 2.21 15.37 10.95
C LEU A 155 1.56 16.51 11.74
N THR A 156 0.26 16.75 11.52
CA THR A 156 -0.48 17.81 12.21
C THR A 156 -0.55 17.59 13.72
N ARG A 157 -0.85 16.36 14.17
CA ARG A 157 -0.92 16.06 15.61
C ARG A 157 0.43 16.25 16.31
N ARG A 158 1.54 15.90 15.65
CA ARG A 158 2.89 16.14 16.19
C ARG A 158 3.25 17.63 16.23
N ALA A 159 2.84 18.40 15.22
CA ALA A 159 3.03 19.85 15.23
C ALA A 159 2.25 20.52 16.38
N ALA A 160 1.06 20.02 16.72
CA ALA A 160 0.29 20.46 17.88
C ALA A 160 1.00 20.10 19.20
N THR A 161 1.36 18.83 19.41
CA THR A 161 2.10 18.41 20.62
C THR A 161 3.43 19.14 20.80
N SER A 162 4.15 19.45 19.71
CA SER A 162 5.38 20.24 19.79
C SER A 162 5.13 21.68 20.21
N LYS A 163 3.99 22.28 19.86
CA LYS A 163 3.60 23.62 20.33
C LYS A 163 3.26 23.59 21.82
N ASP A 164 2.49 22.58 22.25
CA ASP A 164 2.12 22.42 23.67
C ASP A 164 3.37 22.25 24.56
N LEU A 165 4.38 21.48 24.12
CA LEU A 165 5.65 21.31 24.86
C LEU A 165 6.53 22.57 24.90
N VAL A 166 6.35 23.49 23.94
CA VAL A 166 7.03 24.80 23.94
C VAL A 166 6.27 25.78 24.83
N GLU A 167 4.94 25.70 24.85
CA GLU A 167 4.05 26.55 25.66
C GLU A 167 3.98 26.14 27.14
N VAL A 168 4.33 24.90 27.49
CA VAL A 168 4.54 24.46 28.89
C VAL A 168 5.96 24.80 29.40
N ARG A 169 6.87 25.26 28.53
CA ARG A 169 8.22 25.70 28.89
C ARG A 169 8.46 27.22 29.11
N PRO A 170 7.49 28.09 29.42
CA PRO A 170 7.80 29.44 29.86
C PRO A 170 8.13 29.42 31.36
N CYS A 171 9.40 29.64 31.65
CA CYS A 171 9.91 30.24 32.89
C CYS A 171 9.70 29.46 34.22
N LYS A 172 10.68 28.63 34.58
CA LYS A 172 11.14 28.50 35.97
C LYS A 172 12.66 28.68 36.00
N LEU A 173 13.08 29.92 35.84
CA LEU A 173 14.44 30.39 36.13
C LEU A 173 14.27 31.73 36.86
N LEU A 174 13.90 31.64 38.13
CA LEU A 174 14.07 32.64 39.17
C LEU A 174 14.42 31.87 40.45
#